data_AF-A0A961TH68-F1
#
_entry.id   AF-A0A961TH68-F1
#
_cell.length_a   1.000
_cell.length_b   1.000
_cell.length_c   1.000
_cell.angle_alpha   90.00
_cell.angle_beta   90.00
_cell.angle_gamma   90.00
#
_symmetry.space_group_name_H-M   'P 1'
#
loop_
_entity.id
_entity.type
_entity.pdbx_description
1 polymer ?
#
loop_
_entity_poly.entity_id
_entity_poly.type
_entity_poly.pdbx_seq_one_letter_code
_entity_poly.pdbx_strand_id
1 'polypeptide(L)'
;MPLALIPFLLLAVPVTEITLFIMVGKSIGILPTIAIVLATAIAGSLLLRYQGISTLMAIRQEFNAGRVPGNELANGAMIVIAGLLLLTPG
;
A
#
# COMPACT_ATOMS: atom_id res chain seq x y z
N MET A 1 -30.27 -5.11 -2.42
CA MET A 1 -29.61 -3.80 -2.30
C MET A 1 -28.17 -3.97 -1.80
N PRO A 2 -27.25 -4.53 -2.62
CA PRO A 2 -25.86 -4.80 -2.19
C PRO A 2 -25.02 -3.52 -2.01
N LEU A 3 -25.35 -2.44 -2.72
CA LEU A 3 -24.63 -1.15 -2.62
C LEU A 3 -24.74 -0.48 -1.24
N ALA A 4 -25.75 -0.81 -0.43
CA ALA A 4 -25.92 -0.22 0.90
C ALA A 4 -24.85 -0.66 1.91
N LEU A 5 -24.11 -1.76 1.63
CA LEU A 5 -23.10 -2.31 2.53
C LEU A 5 -21.72 -1.61 2.40
N ILE A 6 -21.45 -1.02 1.24
CA ILE A 6 -20.17 -0.36 0.91
C ILE A 6 -19.77 0.72 1.93
N PRO A 7 -20.64 1.67 2.33
CA PRO A 7 -20.28 2.69 3.31
C PRO A 7 -19.97 2.11 4.70
N PHE A 8 -20.63 1.02 5.09
CA PHE A 8 -20.34 0.34 6.36
C PHE A 8 -18.96 -0.33 6.35
N LEU A 9 -18.60 -1.00 5.26
CA LEU A 9 -17.27 -1.60 5.10
C LEU A 9 -16.17 -0.54 5.10
N LEU A 10 -16.41 0.59 4.43
CA LEU A 10 -15.47 1.71 4.39
C LEU A 10 -15.24 2.30 5.79
N LEU A 11 -16.29 2.41 6.62
CA LEU A 11 -16.17 2.88 8.01
C LEU A 11 -15.54 1.85 8.95
N ALA A 12 -15.73 0.56 8.69
CA ALA A 12 -15.20 -0.50 9.54
C ALA A 12 -13.66 -0.51 9.56
N VAL A 13 -13.02 -0.18 8.44
CA VAL A 13 -11.55 -0.14 8.32
C VAL A 13 -10.91 0.86 9.29
N PRO A 14 -11.17 2.18 9.22
CA PRO A 14 -10.53 3.16 10.12
C PRO A 14 -10.94 2.95 11.59
N VAL A 15 -12.16 2.47 11.86
CA VAL A 15 -12.58 2.14 13.24
C VAL A 15 -11.72 1.00 13.80
N THR A 16 -11.50 -0.05 13.01
CA THR A 16 -10.66 -1.20 13.41
C THR A 16 -9.22 -0.76 13.64
N GLU A 17 -8.70 0.09 12.76
CA GLU A 17 -7.34 0.58 12.80
C GLU A 17 -7.06 1.45 14.04
N ILE A 18 -7.93 2.42 14.34
CA ILE A 18 -7.83 3.25 15.55
C ILE A 18 -7.93 2.37 16.80
N THR A 19 -8.80 1.37 16.80
CA THR A 19 -8.93 0.42 17.92
C THR A 19 -7.64 -0.36 18.13
N LEU A 20 -7.01 -0.84 17.05
CA LEU A 20 -5.75 -1.58 17.10
C LEU A 20 -4.61 -0.67 17.57
N PHE A 21 -4.53 0.56 17.07
CA PHE A 21 -3.52 1.54 17.47
C PHE A 21 -3.61 1.85 18.97
N ILE A 22 -4.83 2.00 19.52
CA ILE A 22 -5.05 2.20 20.96
C ILE A 22 -4.64 0.94 21.74
N MET A 23 -5.00 -0.26 21.26
CA MET A 23 -4.71 -1.51 21.94
C MET A 23 -3.19 -1.76 22.02
N VAL A 24 -2.48 -1.59 20.91
CA VAL A 24 -1.02 -1.71 20.83
C VAL A 24 -0.34 -0.59 21.62
N GLY A 25 -0.83 0.65 21.49
CA GLY A 25 -0.34 1.79 22.26
C GLY A 25 -0.45 1.60 23.76
N LYS A 26 -1.48 0.89 24.25
CA LYS A 26 -1.60 0.50 25.67
C LYS A 26 -0.65 -0.64 26.06
N SER A 27 -0.34 -1.57 25.16
CA SER A 27 0.53 -2.71 25.47
C SER A 27 2.02 -2.38 25.48
N ILE A 28 2.48 -1.57 24.52
CA ILE A 28 3.92 -1.26 24.34
C ILE A 28 4.26 0.22 24.54
N GLY A 29 3.26 1.09 24.60
CA GLY A 29 3.44 2.55 24.68
C GLY A 29 3.23 3.25 23.34
N ILE A 30 2.84 4.53 23.39
CA ILE A 30 2.50 5.33 22.21
C ILE A 30 3.73 5.57 21.32
N LEU A 31 4.87 5.97 21.92
CA LEU A 31 6.10 6.24 21.18
C LEU A 31 6.60 5.05 20.34
N PRO A 32 6.76 3.83 20.90
CA PRO A 32 7.18 2.69 20.09
C PRO A 32 6.13 2.29 19.04
N THR A 33 4.83 2.45 19.32
CA THR A 33 3.77 2.20 18.33
C THR A 33 3.91 3.13 17.12
N ILE A 34 4.10 4.43 17.35
CA ILE A 34 4.35 5.42 16.28
C ILE A 34 5.64 5.09 15.53
N ALA A 35 6.71 4.75 16.25
CA ALA A 35 7.99 4.40 15.64
C ALA A 35 7.88 3.19 14.70
N ILE A 36 7.12 2.15 15.09
CA ILE A 36 6.85 0.98 14.26
C ILE A 36 6.08 1.38 13.00
N VAL A 37 4.99 2.15 13.13
CA VAL A 37 4.18 2.61 11.99
C VAL A 37 5.02 3.42 11.00
N LEU A 38 5.85 4.35 11.51
CA LEU A 38 6.75 5.13 10.66
C LEU A 38 7.81 4.24 10.00
N ALA A 39 8.40 3.30 10.74
CA ALA A 39 9.39 2.37 10.19
C ALA A 39 8.79 1.51 9.08
N THR A 40 7.57 0.98 9.25
CA THR A 40 6.87 0.20 8.23
C THR A 40 6.48 1.06 7.02
N ALA A 41 6.03 2.30 7.23
CA ALA A 41 5.71 3.22 6.14
C ALA A 41 6.96 3.56 5.29
N ILE A 42 8.08 3.85 5.96
CA ILE A 42 9.36 4.10 5.28
C ILE A 42 9.81 2.85 4.52
N ALA A 43 9.82 1.68 5.17
CA ALA A 43 10.22 0.43 4.54
C ALA A 43 9.36 0.11 3.31
N GLY A 44 8.03 0.21 3.44
CA GLY A 44 7.09 0.01 2.33
C GLY A 44 7.33 0.99 1.19
N SER A 45 7.49 2.28 1.49
CA SER A 45 7.75 3.32 0.49
C SER A 45 9.06 3.08 -0.28
N LEU A 46 10.11 2.66 0.42
CA LEU A 46 11.37 2.27 -0.21
C LEU A 46 11.19 1.08 -1.16
N LEU A 47 10.49 0.02 -0.72
CA LEU A 47 10.21 -1.15 -1.56
C LEU A 47 9.42 -0.77 -2.82
N LEU A 48 8.36 0.03 -2.68
CA LEU A 48 7.57 0.53 -3.80
C LEU A 48 8.40 1.35 -4.77
N ARG A 49 9.32 2.19 -4.27
CA ARG A 49 10.23 2.97 -5.11
C ARG A 49 11.17 2.07 -5.91
N TYR A 50 11.79 1.08 -5.26
CA TYR A 50 12.70 0.15 -5.93
C TYR A 50 11.97 -0.66 -7.01
N GLN A 51 10.82 -1.24 -6.67
CA GLN A 51 10.06 -2.06 -7.60
C GLN A 51 9.42 -1.23 -8.73
N GLY A 52 8.96 -0.01 -8.41
CA GLY A 52 8.41 0.92 -9.39
C GLY A 52 9.43 1.32 -10.46
N ILE A 53 10.65 1.68 -10.06
CA ILE A 53 11.73 2.02 -11.01
C ILE A 53 12.07 0.83 -11.90
N SER A 54 12.26 -0.36 -11.32
CA SER A 54 12.55 -1.58 -12.07
C SER A 54 11.45 -1.92 -13.09
N THR A 55 10.18 -1.79 -12.68
CA THR A 55 9.02 -2.05 -13.56
C THR A 55 8.96 -1.05 -14.71
N LEU A 56 9.19 0.24 -14.44
CA LEU A 56 9.23 1.26 -15.49
C LEU A 56 10.37 1.03 -16.50
N MET A 57 11.54 0.55 -16.05
CA MET A 57 12.63 0.19 -16.93
C MET A 57 12.27 -1.01 -17.82
N ALA A 58 11.63 -2.04 -17.26
CA ALA A 58 11.16 -3.21 -18.01
C ALA A 58 10.12 -2.83 -19.08
N ILE A 59 9.13 -1.99 -18.72
CA ILE A 59 8.13 -1.46 -19.66
C ILE A 59 8.82 -0.77 -20.85
N ARG A 60 9.79 0.11 -20.57
CA ARG A 60 10.54 0.82 -21.63
C ARG A 60 11.33 -0.15 -22.51
N GLN A 61 11.95 -1.18 -21.93
CA GLN A 61 12.73 -2.17 -22.67
C GLN A 61 11.85 -2.98 -23.63
N GLU A 62 10.68 -3.43 -23.17
CA GLU A 62 9.72 -4.16 -24.01
C GLU A 62 9.17 -3.29 -25.15
N PHE A 63 8.82 -2.03 -24.87
CA PHE A 63 8.40 -1.09 -25.91
C PHE A 63 9.51 -0.83 -26.96
N ASN A 64 10.75 -0.62 -26.51
CA ASN A 64 11.89 -0.45 -27.41
C ASN A 64 12.18 -1.70 -28.25
N ALA A 65 11.84 -2.88 -27.74
CA ALA A 65 11.94 -4.14 -28.47
C ALA A 65 10.74 -4.42 -29.40
N GLY A 66 9.78 -3.48 -29.51
CA GLY A 66 8.58 -3.65 -30.33
C GLY A 66 7.58 -4.67 -29.77
N ARG A 67 7.71 -5.05 -28.49
CA ARG A 67 6.82 -5.99 -27.80
C ARG A 67 5.80 -5.25 -26.94
N VAL A 68 4.69 -5.92 -26.64
CA VAL A 68 3.64 -5.38 -25.78
C VAL A 68 3.93 -5.78 -24.32
N PRO A 69 4.14 -4.81 -23.40
CA PRO A 69 4.50 -5.08 -22.00
C PRO A 69 3.30 -5.41 -21.11
N GLY A 70 2.51 -6.44 -21.48
CA GLY A 70 1.27 -6.76 -20.76
C GLY A 70 1.48 -7.09 -19.28
N ASN A 71 2.52 -7.88 -18.97
CA ASN A 71 2.81 -8.32 -17.60
C ASN A 71 3.39 -7.17 -16.77
N GLU A 72 4.26 -6.36 -17.35
CA GLU A 72 4.90 -5.24 -16.67
C GLU A 72 3.90 -4.12 -16.36
N LEU A 73 2.90 -3.91 -17.23
CA LEU A 73 1.79 -3.00 -16.96
C LEU A 73 0.93 -3.48 -15.79
N ALA A 74 0.62 -4.78 -15.72
CA ALA A 74 -0.11 -5.35 -14.59
C ALA A 74 0.67 -5.21 -13.27
N ASN A 75 1.97 -5.49 -13.30
CA ASN A 75 2.86 -5.25 -12.14
C ASN A 75 2.89 -3.78 -11.75
N GLY A 76 2.96 -2.87 -12.72
CA GLY A 76 2.90 -1.42 -12.48
C GLY A 76 1.60 -1.02 -11.80
N ALA A 77 0.46 -1.56 -12.24
CA ALA A 77 -0.83 -1.32 -11.61
C ALA A 77 -0.88 -1.83 -10.16
N MET A 78 -0.33 -3.03 -9.90
CA MET A 78 -0.25 -3.58 -8.54
C MET A 78 0.61 -2.73 -7.61
N ILE A 79 1.73 -2.17 -8.10
CA ILE A 79 2.58 -1.24 -7.33
C ILE A 79 1.82 0.04 -6.97
N VAL A 80 1.01 0.57 -7.90
CA VAL A 80 0.16 1.74 -7.63
C VAL A 80 -0.89 1.42 -6.58
N ILE A 81 -1.58 0.28 -6.71
CA ILE A 81 -2.58 -0.17 -5.72
C ILE A 81 -1.91 -0.35 -4.35
N ALA A 82 -0.75 -1.00 -4.29
CA ALA A 82 0.01 -1.16 -3.05
C ALA A 82 0.43 0.19 -2.44
N GLY A 83 0.82 1.17 -3.27
CA GLY A 83 1.09 2.52 -2.82
C GLY A 83 -0.12 3.23 -2.25
N LEU A 84 -1.29 3.09 -2.89
CA LEU A 84 -2.55 3.62 -2.35
C LEU A 84 -2.89 2.95 -1.02
N LEU A 85 -2.74 1.63 -0.92
CA LEU A 85 -3.01 0.87 0.31
C LEU A 85 -2.04 1.22 1.46
N LEU A 86 -0.79 1.56 1.13
CA LEU A 86 0.20 2.00 2.10
C LEU A 86 -0.07 3.43 2.60
N LEU A 87 -0.66 4.28 1.75
CA LEU A 87 -1.04 5.65 2.09
C LEU A 87 -2.39 5.71 2.82
N THR A 88 -3.30 4.79 2.51
CA THR A 88 -4.50 4.61 3.31
C THR A 88 -4.08 4.12 4.69
N PRO A 89 -4.74 4.62 5.73
CA PRO A 89 -4.43 4.23 7.09
C PRO A 89 -4.65 2.68 7.18
N GLY A 90 -3.68 1.99 7.78
CA GLY A 90 -3.56 0.53 7.85
C GLY A 90 -3.16 0.04 9.24
#